data_AF-A0A535S519-F1
#
_entry.id   AF-A0A535S519-F1
#
_cell.length_a   1.000
_cell.length_b   1.000
_cell.length_c   1.000
_cell.angle_alpha   90.00
_cell.angle_beta   90.00
_cell.angle_gamma   90.00
#
_symmetry.space_group_name_H-M   'P 1'
#
loop_
_entity.id
_entity.type
_entity.pdbx_description
1 polymer ?
#
loop_
_entity_poly.entity_id
_entity_poly.type
_entity_poly.pdbx_seq_one_letter_code
_entity_poly.pdbx_strand_id
1 'polypeptide(L)'
;MTVLIRIMFRNLKGYRFLVIFIFIVTFLEVLATANNLVVIKDIFNALGTPPREPSSPFNYLLNWFDPLRPGQKHPTTTIITFLIIMLVVLGLLDSALTYVQLFLTSRIAQNLSARLRKKLFDQLQRLSLHSVAAHDLQRRALASSLRGYPLLPTRHQGSRKEGIQVPGRSRRRCRRGRRRHYRTQSLLAGRPRGHAL
;
A
#
# COMPACT_ATOMS: atom_id res chain seq x y z
N MET A 1 9.75 -1.16 -18.02
CA MET A 1 9.93 -0.59 -16.67
C MET A 1 9.55 0.89 -16.57
N THR A 2 10.05 1.76 -17.46
CA THR A 2 9.84 3.23 -17.43
C THR A 2 8.38 3.70 -17.57
N VAL A 3 7.55 3.02 -18.35
CA VAL A 3 6.12 3.40 -18.53
C VAL A 3 5.33 3.25 -17.23
N LEU A 4 5.62 2.22 -16.43
CA LEU A 4 4.95 1.95 -15.15
C LEU A 4 5.29 3.04 -14.13
N ILE A 5 6.56 3.43 -14.06
CA ILE A 5 7.08 4.50 -13.19
C ILE A 5 6.42 5.84 -13.53
N ARG A 6 6.30 6.16 -14.83
CA ARG A 6 5.67 7.39 -15.31
C ARG A 6 4.16 7.44 -14.98
N ILE A 7 3.47 6.29 -15.06
CA ILE A 7 2.06 6.17 -14.68
C ILE A 7 1.87 6.29 -13.16
N MET A 8 2.78 5.71 -12.36
CA MET A 8 2.79 5.88 -10.91
C MET A 8 2.93 7.36 -10.52
N PHE A 9 3.95 8.04 -11.05
CA PHE A 9 4.23 9.44 -10.74
C PHE A 9 3.07 10.39 -11.11
N ARG A 10 2.35 10.12 -12.20
CA ARG A 10 1.17 10.92 -12.60
C ARG A 10 -0.03 10.74 -11.66
N ASN A 11 -0.15 9.58 -11.00
CA ASN A 11 -1.32 9.24 -10.18
C ASN A 11 -1.11 9.58 -8.68
N LEU A 12 0.12 9.88 -8.26
CA LEU A 12 0.51 10.24 -6.89
C LEU A 12 0.43 11.75 -6.58
N LYS A 13 -0.51 12.49 -7.19
CA LYS A 13 -0.61 13.96 -7.06
C LYS A 13 -0.72 14.49 -5.62
N GLY A 14 -1.09 13.65 -4.64
CA GLY A 14 -1.12 13.96 -3.20
C GLY A 14 -0.10 13.20 -2.32
N TYR A 15 0.73 12.34 -2.91
CA TYR A 15 1.69 11.49 -2.17
C TYR A 15 3.15 11.92 -2.36
N ARG A 16 3.39 13.13 -2.90
CA ARG A 16 4.74 13.66 -3.12
C ARG A 16 5.56 13.69 -1.84
N PHE A 17 4.96 14.11 -0.73
CA PHE A 17 5.58 14.09 0.60
C PHE A 17 5.97 12.69 1.04
N LEU A 18 5.14 11.69 0.74
CA LEU A 18 5.41 10.32 1.15
C LEU A 18 6.59 9.71 0.37
N VAL A 19 6.76 10.08 -0.91
CA VAL A 19 7.92 9.68 -1.70
C VAL A 19 9.21 10.32 -1.18
N ILE A 20 9.18 11.61 -0.85
CA ILE A 20 10.32 12.30 -0.24
C ILE A 20 10.67 11.66 1.11
N PHE A 21 9.66 11.35 1.92
CA PHE A 21 9.83 10.69 3.20
C PHE A 21 10.48 9.31 3.05
N ILE A 22 10.05 8.49 2.10
CA ILE A 22 10.70 7.20 1.81
C ILE A 22 12.16 7.40 1.44
N PHE A 23 12.48 8.39 0.60
CA PHE A 23 13.86 8.67 0.22
C PHE A 23 14.72 9.04 1.43
N ILE A 24 14.20 9.87 2.34
CA ILE A 24 14.87 10.24 3.60
C ILE A 24 15.07 9.00 4.48
N VAL A 25 14.05 8.16 4.64
CA VAL A 25 14.14 6.93 5.44
C VAL A 25 15.19 5.98 4.86
N THR A 26 15.21 5.78 3.54
CA THR A 26 16.22 4.94 2.87
C THR A 26 17.63 5.50 3.05
N PHE A 27 17.80 6.82 3.01
CA PHE A 27 19.10 7.43 3.28
C PHE A 27 19.53 7.20 4.73
N LEU A 28 18.63 7.35 5.69
CA LEU A 28 18.89 7.07 7.11
C LEU A 28 19.20 5.59 7.36
N GLU A 29 18.54 4.67 6.66
CA GLU A 29 18.78 3.22 6.72
C GLU A 29 20.19 2.87 6.21
N VAL A 30 20.59 3.44 5.07
CA VAL A 30 21.96 3.28 4.54
C VAL A 30 23.00 3.86 5.51
N LEU A 31 22.70 4.98 6.17
CA LEU A 31 23.58 5.54 7.19
C LEU A 31 23.64 4.66 8.46
N ALA A 32 22.52 4.12 8.91
CA ALA A 32 22.47 3.23 10.09
C ALA A 32 23.28 1.95 9.84
N THR A 33 23.10 1.34 8.67
CA THR A 33 23.88 0.16 8.27
C THR A 33 25.36 0.46 8.09
N ALA A 34 25.73 1.62 7.54
CA ALA A 34 27.13 2.05 7.45
C ALA A 34 27.75 2.26 8.85
N ASN A 35 27.01 2.85 9.79
CA ASN A 35 27.48 3.07 11.16
C ASN A 35 27.68 1.75 11.93
N ASN A 36 26.85 0.72 11.68
CA ASN A 36 27.03 -0.60 12.28
C ASN A 36 28.40 -1.20 11.94
N LEU A 37 28.88 -1.06 10.71
CA LEU A 37 30.22 -1.52 10.31
C LEU A 37 31.33 -0.80 11.08
N VAL A 38 31.17 0.49 11.33
CA VAL A 38 32.13 1.28 12.13
C VAL A 38 32.14 0.81 13.58
N VAL A 39 30.97 0.59 14.19
CA VAL A 39 30.86 0.07 15.57
C VAL A 39 31.54 -1.29 15.69
N ILE A 40 31.30 -2.20 14.75
CA ILE A 40 31.93 -3.53 14.75
C ILE A 40 33.45 -3.39 14.65
N LYS A 41 33.95 -2.53 13.75
CA LYS A 41 35.39 -2.26 13.62
C LYS A 41 35.97 -1.69 14.92
N ASP A 42 35.27 -0.79 15.59
CA ASP A 42 35.72 -0.20 16.87
C ASP A 42 35.72 -1.24 18.01
N ILE A 43 34.78 -2.20 18.02
CA ILE A 43 34.82 -3.34 18.95
C ILE A 43 36.09 -4.17 18.74
N PHE A 44 36.42 -4.53 17.49
CA PHE A 44 37.64 -5.27 17.20
C PHE A 44 38.90 -4.47 17.57
N ASN A 45 38.92 -3.15 17.37
CA ASN A 45 40.03 -2.28 17.77
C ASN A 45 40.18 -2.18 19.29
N ALA A 46 39.07 -2.18 20.04
CA ALA A 46 39.08 -2.16 21.50
C ALA A 46 39.57 -3.49 22.10
N LEU A 47 39.40 -4.60 21.37
CA LEU A 47 39.89 -5.92 21.76
C LEU A 47 41.37 -6.16 21.36
N GLY A 48 41.90 -5.37 20.42
CA GLY A 48 43.29 -5.46 19.99
C GLY A 48 44.27 -4.99 21.07
N THR A 49 45.49 -5.54 21.04
CA THR A 49 46.61 -5.09 21.88
C THR A 49 47.63 -4.31 21.02
N PRO A 50 47.94 -3.04 21.31
CA PRO A 50 47.41 -2.22 22.41
C PRO A 50 45.97 -1.73 22.14
N PRO A 51 45.14 -1.54 23.19
CA PRO A 51 43.78 -1.04 23.05
C PRO A 51 43.82 0.35 22.42
N ARG A 52 43.16 0.51 21.28
CA ARG A 52 43.06 1.80 20.60
C ARG A 52 41.71 2.44 20.93
N GLU A 53 41.72 3.74 21.21
CA GLU A 53 40.49 4.49 21.45
C GLU A 53 39.57 4.43 20.22
N PRO A 54 38.24 4.41 20.42
CA PRO A 54 37.27 4.31 19.33
C PRO A 54 37.39 5.52 18.41
N SER A 55 37.17 5.29 17.11
CA SER A 55 37.25 6.35 16.11
C SER A 55 36.11 7.37 16.26
N SER A 56 36.41 8.66 16.02
CA SER A 56 35.40 9.74 15.99
C SER A 56 34.41 9.45 14.84
N PRO A 57 33.12 9.18 15.12
CA PRO A 57 32.22 10.04 15.90
C PRO A 57 31.79 9.52 17.29
N PHE A 58 32.06 8.27 17.65
CA PHE A 58 31.52 7.67 18.88
C PHE A 58 32.12 8.24 20.16
N ASN A 59 33.30 8.86 20.08
CA ASN A 59 33.94 9.53 21.22
C ASN A 59 33.08 10.70 21.76
N TYR A 60 32.42 11.47 20.88
CA TYR A 60 31.49 12.52 21.31
C TYR A 60 30.28 11.96 22.06
N LEU A 61 29.72 10.85 21.56
CA LEU A 61 28.61 10.15 22.20
C LEU A 61 29.04 9.53 23.54
N LEU A 62 30.26 9.04 23.64
CA LEU A 62 30.84 8.48 24.86
C LEU A 62 30.99 9.55 25.95
N ASN A 63 31.54 10.72 25.60
CA ASN A 63 31.64 11.87 26.50
C ASN A 63 30.27 12.39 26.97
N TRP A 64 29.23 12.27 26.13
CA TRP A 64 27.87 12.61 26.51
C TRP A 64 27.25 11.57 27.47
N PHE A 65 27.55 10.28 27.26
CA PHE A 65 26.98 9.19 28.05
C PHE A 65 27.65 9.04 29.43
N ASP A 66 28.94 9.38 29.54
CA ASP A 66 29.68 9.39 30.80
C ASP A 66 30.21 10.81 31.12
N PRO A 67 29.31 11.73 31.53
CA PRO A 67 29.69 13.11 31.83
C PRO A 67 30.57 13.23 33.08
N LEU A 68 30.76 12.15 33.85
CA LEU A 68 31.45 12.17 35.14
C LEU A 68 32.98 12.17 35.00
N ARG A 69 33.53 11.85 33.82
CA ARG A 69 34.99 11.82 33.56
C ARG A 69 35.36 12.39 32.19
N PRO A 70 35.08 13.68 31.91
CA PRO A 70 35.47 14.29 30.65
C PRO A 70 37.00 14.34 30.54
N GLY A 71 37.56 13.73 29.49
CA GLY A 71 38.97 13.85 29.13
C GLY A 71 39.96 12.89 29.82
N GLN A 72 39.49 11.90 30.59
CA GLN A 72 40.34 10.78 31.03
C GLN A 72 40.18 9.56 30.11
N LYS A 73 41.23 8.75 29.98
CA LYS A 73 41.16 7.47 29.23
C LYS A 73 40.08 6.59 29.84
N HIS A 74 39.00 6.35 29.11
CA HIS A 74 37.93 5.48 29.58
C HIS A 74 38.45 4.04 29.74
N PRO A 75 38.02 3.32 30.79
CA PRO A 75 38.38 1.92 30.94
C PRO A 75 37.82 1.12 29.76
N THR A 76 38.60 0.16 29.27
CA THR A 76 38.27 -0.66 28.09
C THR A 76 36.93 -1.40 28.27
N THR A 77 36.59 -1.79 29.49
CA THR A 77 35.30 -2.41 29.82
C THR A 77 34.12 -1.50 29.52
N THR A 78 34.17 -0.23 29.90
CA THR A 78 33.10 0.75 29.62
C THR A 78 32.96 0.99 28.13
N ILE A 79 34.07 1.10 27.39
CA ILE A 79 34.06 1.29 25.94
C ILE A 79 33.36 0.11 25.25
N ILE A 80 33.72 -1.13 25.60
CA ILE A 80 33.13 -2.34 25.02
C ILE A 80 31.64 -2.43 25.34
N THR A 81 31.25 -2.23 26.61
CA THR A 81 29.83 -2.27 27.01
C THR A 81 29.01 -1.21 26.27
N PHE A 82 29.54 0.01 26.13
CA PHE A 82 28.88 1.07 25.37
C PHE A 82 28.71 0.70 23.88
N LEU A 83 29.75 0.15 23.24
CA LEU A 83 29.70 -0.27 21.84
C LEU A 83 28.65 -1.37 21.62
N ILE A 84 28.53 -2.34 22.53
CA ILE A 84 27.51 -3.41 22.45
C ILE A 84 26.11 -2.80 22.57
N ILE A 85 25.88 -1.89 23.52
CA ILE A 85 24.59 -1.21 23.66
C ILE A 85 24.26 -0.41 22.40
N MET A 86 25.23 0.35 21.86
CA MET A 86 25.05 1.11 20.63
C MET A 86 24.73 0.22 19.44
N LEU A 87 25.38 -0.94 19.32
CA LEU A 87 25.09 -1.91 18.28
C LEU A 87 23.65 -2.42 18.36
N VAL A 88 23.14 -2.71 19.56
CA VAL A 88 21.74 -3.11 19.78
C VAL A 88 20.78 -1.98 19.42
N VAL A 89 21.08 -0.74 19.84
CA VAL A 89 20.24 0.43 19.52
C VAL A 89 20.20 0.71 18.03
N LEU A 90 21.35 0.65 17.33
CA LEU A 90 21.41 0.83 15.89
C LEU A 90 20.71 -0.31 15.14
N GLY A 91 20.82 -1.55 15.60
CA GLY A 91 20.07 -2.68 15.03
C GLY A 91 18.56 -2.53 15.19
N LEU A 92 18.09 -2.08 16.36
CA LEU A 92 16.68 -1.76 16.58
C LEU A 92 16.21 -0.62 15.68
N LEU A 93 17.02 0.44 15.56
CA LEU A 93 16.73 1.58 14.69
C LEU A 93 16.62 1.14 13.23
N ASP A 94 17.57 0.35 12.74
CA ASP A 94 17.57 -0.22 11.38
C ASP A 94 16.29 -1.03 11.13
N SER A 95 15.96 -1.98 12.02
CA SER A 95 14.74 -2.78 11.90
C SER A 95 13.45 -1.93 11.89
N ALA A 96 13.41 -0.87 12.68
CA ALA A 96 12.28 0.05 12.75
C ALA A 96 12.16 0.86 11.45
N LEU A 97 13.28 1.30 10.87
CA LEU A 97 13.30 1.99 9.59
C LEU A 97 12.82 1.08 8.46
N THR A 98 13.32 -0.15 8.39
CA THR A 98 12.86 -1.13 7.40
C THR A 98 11.37 -1.43 7.55
N TYR A 99 10.87 -1.57 8.79
CA TYR A 99 9.43 -1.75 9.04
C TYR A 99 8.60 -0.58 8.51
N VAL A 100 9.03 0.66 8.79
CA VAL A 100 8.36 1.87 8.29
C VAL A 100 8.38 1.92 6.77
N GLN A 101 9.50 1.59 6.13
CA GLN A 101 9.63 1.55 4.68
C GLN A 101 8.67 0.52 4.05
N LEU A 102 8.54 -0.67 4.64
CA LEU A 102 7.59 -1.70 4.21
C LEU A 102 6.14 -1.24 4.38
N PHE A 103 5.82 -0.64 5.52
CA PHE A 103 4.48 -0.13 5.80
C PHE A 103 4.06 0.95 4.78
N LEU A 104 4.95 1.90 4.50
CA LEU A 104 4.74 2.95 3.49
C LEU A 104 4.54 2.35 2.09
N THR A 105 5.39 1.38 1.73
CA THR A 105 5.33 0.69 0.44
C THR A 105 3.99 -0.03 0.26
N SER A 106 3.52 -0.75 1.29
CA SER A 106 2.22 -1.42 1.28
C SER A 106 1.06 -0.43 1.10
N ARG A 107 1.09 0.70 1.82
CA ARG A 107 0.09 1.76 1.69
C ARG A 107 0.05 2.35 0.28
N ILE A 108 1.20 2.58 -0.35
CA ILE A 108 1.26 3.05 -1.74
C ILE A 108 0.67 2.00 -2.68
N ALA A 109 1.10 0.74 -2.53
CA ALA A 109 0.67 -0.37 -3.38
C ALA A 109 -0.86 -0.57 -3.34
N GLN A 110 -1.47 -0.52 -2.15
CA GLN A 110 -2.92 -0.62 -1.97
C GLN A 110 -3.67 0.50 -2.71
N ASN A 111 -3.21 1.75 -2.55
CA ASN A 111 -3.83 2.90 -3.20
C ASN A 111 -3.73 2.84 -4.73
N LEU A 112 -2.59 2.37 -5.24
CA LEU A 112 -2.39 2.15 -6.67
C LEU A 112 -3.30 1.04 -7.20
N SER A 113 -3.35 -0.10 -6.51
CA SER A 113 -4.18 -1.24 -6.87
C SER A 113 -5.66 -0.87 -6.94
N ALA A 114 -6.16 -0.11 -5.96
CA ALA A 114 -7.54 0.37 -5.96
C ALA A 114 -7.87 1.25 -7.18
N ARG A 115 -6.93 2.10 -7.62
CA ARG A 115 -7.11 2.95 -8.81
C ARG A 115 -6.99 2.16 -10.10
N LEU A 116 -6.01 1.26 -10.19
CA LEU A 116 -5.83 0.39 -11.36
C LEU A 116 -7.05 -0.50 -11.56
N ARG A 117 -7.58 -1.09 -10.48
CA ARG A 117 -8.80 -1.89 -10.53
C ARG A 117 -9.98 -1.12 -11.10
N LYS A 118 -10.19 0.13 -10.69
CA LYS A 118 -11.26 0.98 -11.24
C LYS A 118 -11.07 1.24 -12.74
N LYS A 119 -9.86 1.63 -13.16
CA LYS A 119 -9.58 1.90 -14.58
C LYS A 119 -9.73 0.67 -15.45
N LEU A 120 -9.22 -0.47 -14.97
CA LEU A 120 -9.28 -1.74 -15.69
C LEU A 120 -10.73 -2.21 -15.82
N PHE A 121 -11.52 -2.05 -14.75
CA PHE A 121 -12.95 -2.32 -14.79
C PHE A 121 -13.71 -1.39 -15.74
N ASP A 122 -13.45 -0.08 -15.72
CA ASP A 122 -14.07 0.87 -16.66
C ASP A 122 -13.74 0.53 -18.12
N GLN A 123 -12.50 0.11 -18.39
CA GLN A 123 -12.08 -0.33 -19.72
C GLN A 123 -12.80 -1.62 -20.14
N LEU A 124 -12.87 -2.61 -19.25
CA LEU A 124 -13.63 -3.85 -19.50
C LEU A 124 -15.11 -3.56 -19.74
N GLN A 125 -15.71 -2.65 -18.97
CA GLN A 125 -17.09 -2.26 -19.16
C GLN A 125 -17.31 -1.59 -20.52
N ARG A 126 -16.45 -0.65 -20.93
CA ARG A 126 -16.55 -0.01 -22.26
C ARG A 126 -16.38 -1.01 -23.42
N LEU A 127 -15.42 -1.94 -23.31
CA LEU A 127 -15.24 -3.00 -24.30
C LEU A 127 -16.43 -3.95 -24.37
N SER A 128 -16.97 -4.35 -23.21
CA SER A 128 -18.16 -5.21 -23.15
C SER A 128 -19.40 -4.53 -23.73
N LEU A 129 -19.52 -3.22 -23.57
CA LEU A 129 -20.65 -2.46 -24.11
C LEU A 129 -20.53 -2.31 -25.63
N HIS A 130 -19.32 -2.14 -26.16
CA HIS A 130 -19.08 -2.02 -27.59
C HIS A 130 -19.27 -3.35 -28.32
N SER A 131 -18.75 -4.45 -27.79
CA SER A 131 -18.92 -5.77 -28.41
C SER A 131 -20.37 -6.22 -28.43
N VAL A 132 -21.13 -5.95 -27.35
CA VAL A 132 -22.58 -6.23 -27.30
C VAL A 132 -23.36 -5.32 -28.25
N ALA A 133 -23.07 -4.01 -28.28
CA ALA A 133 -23.76 -3.09 -29.18
C ALA A 133 -23.52 -3.39 -30.66
N ALA A 134 -22.29 -3.79 -31.03
CA ALA A 134 -21.95 -4.21 -32.39
C ALA A 134 -22.71 -5.49 -32.78
N HIS A 135 -22.79 -6.46 -31.88
CA HIS A 135 -23.53 -7.70 -32.10
C HIS A 135 -25.05 -7.47 -32.23
N ASP A 136 -25.62 -6.55 -31.45
CA ASP A 136 -27.04 -6.17 -31.57
C ASP A 136 -27.35 -5.45 -32.89
N LEU A 137 -26.43 -4.63 -33.40
CA LEU A 137 -26.55 -4.00 -34.72
C LEU A 137 -26.54 -5.05 -35.84
N GLN A 138 -25.66 -6.05 -35.74
CA GLN A 138 -25.60 -7.16 -36.69
C GLN A 138 -26.89 -8.01 -36.66
N ARG A 139 -27.45 -8.26 -35.47
CA ARG A 139 -28.76 -8.91 -35.34
C ARG A 139 -29.90 -8.11 -35.98
N ARG A 140 -29.89 -6.79 -35.84
CA ARG A 140 -30.90 -5.92 -36.46
C ARG A 140 -30.80 -5.91 -37.98
N ALA A 141 -29.58 -5.88 -38.54
CA ALA A 141 -29.35 -5.95 -39.98
C ALA A 141 -29.82 -7.29 -40.60
N LEU A 142 -29.55 -8.41 -39.92
CA LEU A 142 -30.03 -9.73 -40.34
C LEU A 142 -31.55 -9.85 -40.27
N ALA A 143 -32.18 -9.31 -39.22
CA ALA A 143 -33.64 -9.30 -39.09
C ALA A 143 -34.32 -8.46 -40.19
N SER A 144 -33.72 -7.34 -40.62
CA SER A 144 -34.22 -6.58 -41.76
C SER A 144 -34.04 -7.31 -43.09
N SER A 145 -32.96 -8.06 -43.27
CA SER A 145 -32.72 -8.84 -44.49
C SER A 145 -33.69 -10.03 -44.62
N LEU A 146 -34.04 -10.69 -43.51
CA LEU A 146 -35.02 -11.78 -43.48
C LEU A 146 -36.47 -11.31 -43.70
N ARG A 147 -36.79 -10.05 -43.42
CA ARG A 147 -38.14 -9.47 -43.64
C ARG A 147 -38.47 -9.20 -45.11
N GLY A 148 -37.50 -9.35 -46.01
CA GLY A 148 -37.67 -9.19 -47.45
C GLY A 148 -38.16 -10.43 -48.19
N TYR A 149 -38.31 -11.58 -47.53
CA TYR A 149 -38.87 -12.78 -48.16
C TYR A 149 -40.39 -12.79 -48.01
N PRO A 150 -41.16 -12.75 -49.12
CA PRO A 150 -42.61 -12.86 -49.07
C PRO A 150 -42.99 -14.22 -48.46
N LEU A 151 -43.70 -14.16 -47.33
CA LEU A 151 -44.32 -15.31 -46.71
C LEU A 151 -45.25 -15.98 -47.71
N LEU A 152 -44.99 -17.25 -47.98
CA LEU A 152 -45.92 -18.17 -48.63
C LEU A 152 -47.23 -18.18 -47.81
N PRO A 153 -48.42 -18.10 -48.44
CA PRO A 153 -49.68 -18.01 -47.71
C PRO A 153 -50.03 -19.38 -47.13
N THR A 154 -49.86 -19.55 -45.82
CA THR A 154 -50.49 -20.66 -45.09
C THR A 154 -51.94 -20.29 -44.77
N ARG A 155 -52.80 -21.03 -45.46
CA ARG A 155 -54.26 -21.04 -45.46
C ARG A 155 -54.84 -21.21 -44.05
N HIS A 156 -55.89 -20.43 -43.78
CA HIS A 156 -56.75 -20.47 -42.59
C HIS A 156 -57.49 -21.81 -42.39
N GLN A 157 -57.48 -22.33 -41.16
CA GLN A 157 -58.57 -23.01 -40.43
C GLN A 157 -57.97 -23.45 -39.08
N GLY A 158 -58.55 -23.25 -37.89
CA GLY A 158 -59.85 -22.79 -37.46
C GLY A 158 -59.88 -22.84 -35.92
N SER A 159 -60.68 -21.95 -35.34
CA SER A 159 -61.42 -22.06 -34.08
C SER A 159 -60.99 -23.12 -33.04
N ARG A 160 -60.50 -22.70 -31.87
CA ARG A 160 -61.08 -23.13 -30.59
C ARG A 160 -60.66 -22.23 -29.42
N LYS A 161 -61.68 -21.76 -28.69
CA LYS A 161 -61.60 -21.14 -27.37
C LYS A 161 -60.97 -22.11 -26.38
N GLU A 162 -60.10 -21.62 -25.51
CA GLU A 162 -60.14 -21.91 -24.06
C GLU A 162 -59.17 -20.99 -23.32
N GLY A 163 -59.69 -20.32 -22.30
CA GLY A 163 -58.95 -19.40 -21.46
C GLY A 163 -58.00 -20.13 -20.54
N ILE A 164 -56.77 -19.64 -20.44
CA ILE A 164 -55.87 -19.98 -19.35
C ILE A 164 -55.33 -18.69 -18.77
N GLN A 165 -55.85 -18.40 -17.58
CA GLN A 165 -55.42 -17.37 -16.66
C GLN A 165 -53.99 -17.72 -16.20
N VAL A 166 -53.00 -16.90 -16.59
CA VAL A 166 -51.61 -17.08 -16.15
C VAL A 166 -51.23 -15.93 -15.19
N PRO A 167 -50.55 -16.23 -14.06
CA PRO A 167 -50.46 -15.31 -12.93
C PRO A 167 -49.38 -14.25 -13.12
N GLY A 168 -49.72 -13.03 -12.66
CA GLY A 168 -48.85 -12.16 -11.87
C GLY A 168 -47.38 -12.02 -12.27
N ARG A 169 -47.08 -11.03 -13.12
CA ARG A 169 -45.74 -10.42 -13.22
C ARG A 169 -45.30 -9.87 -11.86
N SER A 170 -44.56 -10.66 -11.10
CA SER A 170 -43.83 -10.19 -9.93
C SER A 170 -42.68 -9.29 -10.37
N ARG A 171 -42.90 -7.98 -10.21
CA ARG A 171 -41.89 -6.92 -10.34
C ARG A 171 -40.74 -7.22 -9.37
N ARG A 172 -39.67 -7.83 -9.86
CA ARG A 172 -38.40 -7.88 -9.11
C ARG A 172 -37.85 -6.46 -9.02
N ARG A 173 -38.09 -5.85 -7.86
CA ARG A 173 -37.51 -4.58 -7.42
C ARG A 173 -36.00 -4.61 -7.65
N CYS A 174 -35.51 -3.66 -8.45
CA CYS A 174 -34.14 -3.22 -8.42
C CYS A 174 -33.78 -2.82 -6.98
N ARG A 175 -33.11 -3.73 -6.27
CA ARG A 175 -32.53 -3.48 -4.96
C ARG A 175 -31.34 -2.55 -5.18
N ARG A 176 -31.59 -1.24 -5.12
CA ARG A 176 -30.59 -0.18 -4.99
C ARG A 176 -29.66 -0.55 -3.82
N GLY A 177 -28.48 -1.07 -4.17
CA GLY A 177 -27.40 -1.34 -3.23
C GLY A 177 -26.96 -0.04 -2.58
N ARG A 178 -27.26 0.07 -1.28
CA ARG A 178 -26.83 1.11 -0.37
C ARG A 178 -25.33 1.37 -0.52
N ARG A 179 -24.99 2.61 -0.90
CA ARG A 179 -23.71 3.23 -0.59
C ARG A 179 -23.50 3.16 0.93
N ARG A 180 -22.54 2.35 1.38
CA ARG A 180 -22.02 2.45 2.75
C ARG A 180 -21.10 3.66 2.79
N HIS A 181 -21.61 4.74 3.38
CA HIS A 181 -20.79 5.78 3.98
C HIS A 181 -20.01 5.15 5.14
N TYR A 182 -18.70 5.01 4.99
CA TYR A 182 -17.82 4.85 6.16
C TYR A 182 -17.61 6.24 6.75
N ARG A 183 -18.49 6.56 7.71
CA ARG A 183 -18.34 7.67 8.65
C ARG A 183 -17.54 7.10 9.83
N THR A 184 -16.22 7.10 9.72
CA THR A 184 -15.36 6.80 10.87
C THR A 184 -15.39 8.02 11.78
N GLN A 185 -16.32 7.99 12.73
CA GLN A 185 -16.35 8.93 13.84
C GLN A 185 -15.14 8.65 14.73
N SER A 186 -14.34 9.69 14.87
CA SER A 186 -13.58 10.04 16.05
C SER A 186 -14.38 9.80 17.34
N LEU A 187 -13.93 8.83 18.14
CA LEU A 187 -14.18 8.74 19.58
C LEU A 187 -12.81 8.87 20.25
N LEU A 188 -12.48 10.05 20.79
CA LEU A 188 -12.74 10.43 22.19
C LEU A 188 -12.07 9.42 23.14
N ALA A 189 -10.88 9.77 23.63
CA ALA A 189 -10.71 10.51 24.88
C ALA A 189 -10.88 9.59 26.10
N GLY A 190 -9.76 8.99 26.52
CA GLY A 190 -9.58 8.39 27.83
C GLY A 190 -8.41 9.06 28.53
N ARG A 191 -8.69 10.06 29.37
CA ARG A 191 -7.75 10.70 30.31
C ARG A 191 -7.45 9.74 31.48
N PRO A 192 -6.35 9.97 32.24
CA PRO A 192 -5.76 9.01 33.17
C PRO A 192 -6.35 9.11 34.59
N ARG A 193 -6.34 7.98 35.30
CA ARG A 193 -6.26 7.85 36.77
C ARG A 193 -4.97 7.06 37.02
N GLY A 194 -3.94 7.53 37.72
CA GLY A 194 -3.98 8.20 39.01
C GLY A 194 -3.94 7.14 40.10
N HIS A 195 -2.75 6.72 40.53
CA HIS A 195 -2.53 6.12 41.85
C HIS A 195 -1.10 6.41 42.29
N ALA A 196 -1.01 7.31 43.27
CA ALA A 196 0.07 7.40 44.23
C ALA A 196 -0.15 6.34 45.30
N LEU A 197 0.93 5.65 45.68
CA LEU A 197 1.31 5.23 47.03
C LEU A 197 2.66 4.51 46.94
#